data_AF-A0A926AAD6-F1
#
_entry.id   AF-A0A926AAD6-F1
#
_cell.length_a   1.000
_cell.length_b   1.000
_cell.length_c   1.000
_cell.angle_alpha   90.00
_cell.angle_beta   90.00
_cell.angle_gamma   90.00
#
_symmetry.space_group_name_H-M   'P 1'
#
loop_
_entity.id
_entity.type
_entity.pdbx_description
1 polymer ?
#
loop_
_entity_poly.entity_id
_entity_poly.type
_entity_poly.pdbx_seq_one_letter_code
_entity_poly.pdbx_strand_id
1 'polypeptide(L)'
;MTLDPKRIPFSRRGSYLAFSESDGRWSKVGVFLRTLHGFQRSLDRNVFRFIPQSGGKEIPVKVRQTASLLTLTADPRRRMEIVFAGPKIVRVRGKGLGLCLDAPTGDYNYARPAGAGCWEFNLASQNIQFMLRVRSGCGVLDAPWEEKAAVRVGFEIAPDETGGWEIELHEFVAGWKPTPNVRDFDACV
;
A
#
# COMPACT_ATOMS: atom_id res chain seq x y z
N MET A 1 13.41 -16.61 -11.02
CA MET A 1 13.12 -17.39 -9.80
C MET A 1 11.83 -16.85 -9.20
N THR A 2 10.85 -17.71 -8.92
CA THR A 2 9.59 -17.32 -8.27
C THR A 2 9.67 -17.70 -6.80
N LEU A 3 9.36 -16.76 -5.90
CA LEU A 3 9.38 -16.97 -4.46
C LEU A 3 7.94 -17.09 -3.94
N ASP A 4 7.75 -17.78 -2.81
CA ASP A 4 6.43 -17.91 -2.16
C ASP A 4 6.25 -16.78 -1.13
N PRO A 5 5.34 -15.82 -1.35
CA PRO A 5 5.14 -14.65 -0.48
C PRO A 5 4.54 -15.00 0.89
N LYS A 6 4.02 -16.22 1.07
CA LYS A 6 3.60 -16.74 2.38
C LYS A 6 4.80 -17.14 3.26
N ARG A 7 5.93 -17.47 2.63
CA ARG A 7 7.15 -17.95 3.32
C ARG A 7 8.25 -16.89 3.36
N ILE A 8 8.37 -16.10 2.30
CA ILE A 8 9.42 -15.11 2.12
C ILE A 8 8.76 -13.76 1.86
N PRO A 9 8.83 -12.81 2.80
CA PRO A 9 8.31 -11.46 2.58
C PRO A 9 8.98 -10.78 1.39
N PHE A 10 8.19 -10.09 0.57
CA PHE A 10 8.71 -9.27 -0.52
C PHE A 10 9.22 -7.94 0.04
N SER A 11 10.51 -7.67 -0.10
CA SER A 11 11.15 -6.45 0.40
C SER A 11 12.36 -6.09 -0.45
N ARG A 12 13.02 -4.98 -0.11
CA ARG A 12 14.25 -4.49 -0.73
C ARG A 12 15.30 -4.21 0.33
N ARG A 13 16.57 -4.46 0.02
CA ARG A 13 17.70 -4.10 0.88
C ARG A 13 17.63 -2.63 1.30
N GLY A 14 17.76 -2.38 2.60
CA GLY A 14 17.72 -1.04 3.21
C GLY A 14 16.31 -0.54 3.53
N SER A 15 15.26 -1.24 3.08
CA SER A 15 13.87 -0.94 3.44
C SER A 15 13.53 -1.56 4.79
N TYR A 16 12.77 -0.83 5.60
CA TYR A 16 12.08 -1.39 6.77
C TYR A 16 10.63 -1.75 6.46
N LEU A 17 10.27 -1.78 5.18
CA LEU A 17 8.95 -2.17 4.71
C LEU A 17 9.02 -3.53 4.03
N ALA A 18 8.01 -4.36 4.27
CA ALA A 18 7.87 -5.64 3.61
C ALA A 18 6.42 -5.95 3.29
N PHE A 19 6.19 -6.64 2.18
CA PHE A 19 4.90 -7.23 1.84
C PHE A 19 4.86 -8.69 2.28
N SER A 20 3.75 -9.11 2.86
CA SER A 20 3.51 -10.52 3.22
C SER A 20 2.08 -10.92 2.91
N GLU A 21 1.91 -12.16 2.45
CA GLU A 21 0.58 -12.75 2.30
C GLU A 21 0.19 -13.49 3.58
N SER A 22 -0.99 -13.18 4.13
CA SER A 22 -1.58 -13.87 5.27
C SER A 22 -2.69 -14.82 4.83
N ASP A 23 -2.69 -16.01 5.39
CA ASP A 23 -3.67 -17.08 5.13
C ASP A 23 -4.86 -17.08 6.11
N GLY A 24 -4.95 -16.09 6.99
CA GLY A 24 -6.07 -15.99 7.92
C GLY A 24 -5.80 -16.56 9.31
N ARG A 25 -4.68 -17.28 9.52
CA ARG A 25 -4.48 -18.04 10.77
C ARG A 25 -4.35 -17.16 12.01
N TRP A 26 -3.79 -15.96 11.85
CA TRP A 26 -3.53 -15.02 12.95
C TRP A 26 -3.89 -13.56 12.61
N SER A 27 -4.45 -13.31 11.42
CA SER A 27 -4.86 -11.99 10.94
C SER A 27 -5.89 -12.17 9.80
N LYS A 28 -6.43 -11.08 9.24
CA LYS A 28 -7.28 -11.17 8.04
C LYS A 28 -6.51 -11.80 6.87
N VAL A 29 -7.20 -12.53 5.99
CA VAL A 29 -6.63 -13.03 4.74
C VAL A 29 -6.29 -11.84 3.82
N GLY A 30 -5.14 -11.90 3.15
CA GLY A 30 -4.78 -10.92 2.13
C GLY A 30 -3.29 -10.59 2.07
N VAL A 31 -2.95 -9.58 1.27
CA VAL A 31 -1.59 -9.05 1.15
C VAL A 31 -1.47 -7.78 1.99
N PHE A 32 -0.44 -7.72 2.83
CA PHE A 32 -0.22 -6.61 3.75
C PHE A 32 1.12 -5.95 3.51
N LEU A 33 1.16 -4.62 3.47
CA LEU A 33 2.37 -3.87 3.75
C LEU A 33 2.59 -3.84 5.26
N ARG A 34 3.83 -4.12 5.68
CA ARG A 34 4.23 -4.21 7.08
C ARG A 34 5.45 -3.36 7.36
N THR A 35 5.53 -2.85 8.59
CA THR A 35 6.73 -2.19 9.10
C THR A 35 7.59 -3.16 9.91
N LEU A 36 8.89 -3.14 9.64
CA LEU A 36 9.94 -3.88 10.34
C LEU A 36 10.70 -2.99 11.33
N HIS A 37 10.31 -1.71 11.47
CA HIS A 37 10.88 -0.86 12.50
C HIS A 37 10.71 -1.46 13.91
N GLY A 38 11.67 -1.19 14.77
CA GLY A 38 11.56 -1.48 16.21
C GLY A 38 10.66 -0.45 16.89
N PHE A 39 10.08 -0.82 18.04
CA PHE A 39 9.19 0.03 18.86
C PHE A 39 7.90 0.46 18.16
N GLN A 40 6.87 -0.39 18.27
CA GLN A 40 5.49 -0.06 17.93
C GLN A 40 4.62 -0.09 19.21
N ARG A 41 3.54 0.69 19.23
CA ARG A 41 2.56 0.65 20.34
C ARG A 41 1.68 -0.60 20.24
N SER A 42 1.51 -1.13 19.03
CA SER A 42 0.78 -2.37 18.74
C SER A 42 1.72 -3.53 18.40
N LEU A 43 1.35 -4.75 18.81
CA LEU A 43 2.01 -5.97 18.33
C LEU A 43 1.77 -6.21 16.83
N ASP A 44 0.70 -5.65 16.27
CA ASP A 44 0.41 -5.71 14.85
C ASP A 44 1.30 -4.74 14.06
N ARG A 45 2.11 -5.32 13.17
CA ARG A 45 3.05 -4.64 12.27
C ARG A 45 2.43 -4.30 10.92
N ASN A 46 1.20 -4.69 10.67
CA ASN A 46 0.51 -4.40 9.42
C ASN A 46 0.15 -2.91 9.36
N VAL A 47 0.43 -2.32 8.21
CA VAL A 47 0.27 -0.89 7.93
C VAL A 47 -0.88 -0.67 6.96
N PHE A 48 -0.93 -1.44 5.87
CA PHE A 48 -2.05 -1.44 4.93
C PHE A 48 -2.34 -2.86 4.50
N ARG A 49 -3.62 -3.25 4.48
CA ARG A 49 -4.10 -4.37 3.68
C ARG A 49 -4.36 -3.87 2.26
N PHE A 50 -3.83 -4.58 1.28
CA PHE A 50 -4.05 -4.33 -0.13
C PHE A 50 -5.22 -5.16 -0.60
N ILE A 51 -6.32 -4.50 -0.97
CA ILE A 51 -7.58 -5.12 -1.35
C ILE A 51 -7.86 -4.82 -2.83
N PRO A 52 -7.49 -5.71 -3.75
CA PRO A 52 -7.88 -5.58 -5.15
C PRO A 52 -9.41 -5.60 -5.27
N GLN A 53 -9.97 -4.67 -6.05
CA GLN A 53 -11.41 -4.49 -6.17
C GLN A 53 -11.89 -4.45 -7.62
N SER A 54 -13.16 -4.82 -7.81
CA SER A 54 -13.92 -4.64 -9.05
C SER A 54 -15.31 -4.12 -8.68
N GLY A 55 -15.65 -2.90 -9.10
CA GLY A 55 -16.92 -2.26 -8.74
C GLY A 55 -17.12 -2.13 -7.21
N GLY A 56 -16.07 -1.73 -6.49
CA GLY A 56 -16.07 -1.56 -5.03
C GLY A 56 -16.06 -2.85 -4.22
N LYS A 57 -16.08 -4.03 -4.86
CA LYS A 57 -16.03 -5.34 -4.17
C LYS A 57 -14.65 -5.96 -4.25
N GLU A 58 -14.18 -6.52 -3.13
CA GLU A 58 -12.94 -7.30 -3.08
C GLU A 58 -13.01 -8.49 -4.05
N ILE A 59 -11.94 -8.70 -4.81
CA ILE A 59 -11.81 -9.82 -5.75
C ILE A 59 -10.63 -10.72 -5.37
N PRO A 60 -10.74 -12.04 -5.55
CA PRO A 60 -9.64 -12.95 -5.29
C PRO A 60 -8.50 -12.73 -6.29
N VAL A 61 -7.27 -12.90 -5.82
CA VAL A 61 -6.06 -12.76 -6.63
C VAL A 61 -5.07 -13.87 -6.32
N LYS A 62 -4.29 -14.26 -7.33
CA LYS A 62 -3.10 -15.08 -7.16
C LYS A 62 -1.89 -14.19 -6.99
N VAL A 63 -1.15 -14.40 -5.91
CA VAL A 63 0.08 -13.66 -5.62
C VAL A 63 1.29 -14.41 -6.21
N ARG A 64 2.17 -13.69 -6.88
CA ARG A 64 3.47 -14.19 -7.36
C ARG A 64 4.53 -13.13 -7.08
N GLN A 65 5.73 -13.55 -6.68
CA GLN A 65 6.84 -12.63 -6.50
C GLN A 65 8.12 -13.12 -7.16
N THR A 66 8.89 -12.16 -7.64
CA THR A 66 10.30 -12.28 -8.00
C THR A 66 11.14 -11.50 -6.97
N ALA A 67 12.44 -11.33 -7.21
CA ALA A 67 13.28 -10.53 -6.32
C ALA A 67 12.93 -9.03 -6.32
N SER A 68 12.30 -8.52 -7.38
CA SER A 68 12.09 -7.08 -7.60
C SER A 68 10.65 -6.68 -7.89
N LEU A 69 9.77 -7.66 -8.17
CA LEU A 69 8.37 -7.43 -8.52
C LEU A 69 7.44 -8.40 -7.78
N LEU A 70 6.42 -7.85 -7.13
CA LEU A 70 5.28 -8.58 -6.57
C LEU A 70 4.05 -8.32 -7.44
N THR A 71 3.40 -9.38 -7.90
CA THR A 71 2.25 -9.33 -8.81
C THR A 71 1.06 -10.02 -8.17
N LEU A 72 -0.08 -9.33 -8.16
CA LEU A 72 -1.38 -9.86 -7.78
C LEU A 72 -2.24 -9.94 -9.04
N THR A 73 -2.65 -11.14 -9.44
CA THR A 73 -3.40 -11.38 -10.68
C THR A 73 -4.77 -11.98 -10.36
N ALA A 74 -5.84 -11.28 -10.73
CA ALA A 74 -7.19 -11.85 -10.71
C ALA A 74 -7.42 -12.68 -11.97
N ASP A 75 -7.07 -12.15 -13.14
CA ASP A 75 -7.11 -12.80 -14.44
C ASP A 75 -6.16 -12.11 -15.44
N PRO A 76 -6.03 -12.57 -16.70
CA PRO A 76 -5.09 -11.98 -17.67
C PRO A 76 -5.27 -10.48 -17.96
N ARG A 77 -6.46 -9.91 -17.75
CA ARG A 77 -6.78 -8.50 -17.97
C ARG A 77 -6.69 -7.67 -16.68
N ARG A 78 -6.76 -8.32 -15.52
CA ARG A 78 -6.84 -7.67 -14.20
C ARG A 78 -5.66 -8.05 -13.33
N ARG A 79 -4.73 -7.12 -13.16
CA ARG A 79 -3.53 -7.30 -12.34
C ARG A 79 -3.10 -6.04 -11.62
N MET A 80 -2.36 -6.25 -10.54
CA MET A 80 -1.65 -5.23 -9.78
C MET A 80 -0.19 -5.63 -9.62
N GLU A 81 0.70 -4.66 -9.70
CA GLU A 81 2.14 -4.82 -9.65
C GLU A 81 2.71 -3.86 -8.59
N ILE A 82 3.61 -4.37 -7.76
CA ILE A 82 4.21 -3.66 -6.63
C ILE A 82 5.73 -3.77 -6.74
N VAL A 83 6.42 -2.62 -6.63
CA VAL A 83 7.88 -2.52 -6.66
C VAL A 83 8.41 -1.57 -5.58
N PHE A 84 9.65 -1.78 -5.16
CA PHE A 84 10.38 -0.85 -4.30
C PHE A 84 11.22 0.11 -5.15
N ALA A 85 10.73 1.33 -5.36
CA ALA A 85 11.48 2.37 -6.08
C ALA A 85 12.64 2.95 -5.25
N GLY A 86 12.56 2.83 -3.94
CA GLY A 86 13.52 3.33 -2.95
C GLY A 86 13.49 2.46 -1.67
N PRO A 87 14.39 2.68 -0.71
CA PRO A 87 14.28 2.06 0.62
C PRO A 87 13.02 2.50 1.38
N LYS A 88 12.47 3.67 1.04
CA LYS A 88 11.30 4.28 1.68
C LYS A 88 10.14 4.53 0.71
N ILE A 89 10.25 4.04 -0.52
CA ILE A 89 9.29 4.35 -1.59
C ILE A 89 8.83 3.05 -2.23
N VAL A 90 7.53 2.80 -2.12
CA VAL A 90 6.82 1.72 -2.81
C VAL A 90 6.01 2.33 -3.95
N ARG A 91 6.10 1.74 -5.14
CA ARG A 91 5.20 2.06 -6.27
C ARG A 91 4.26 0.90 -6.49
N VAL A 92 3.01 1.23 -6.80
CA VAL A 92 1.96 0.27 -7.04
C VAL A 92 1.17 0.71 -8.26
N ARG A 93 1.07 -0.14 -9.27
CA ARG A 93 0.22 0.09 -10.44
C ARG A 93 -0.80 -1.01 -10.61
N GLY A 94 -1.97 -0.65 -11.12
CA GLY A 94 -3.01 -1.61 -11.46
C GLY A 94 -3.49 -1.43 -12.90
N LYS A 95 -4.02 -2.52 -13.46
CA LYS A 95 -4.70 -2.54 -14.76
C LYS A 95 -5.96 -3.36 -14.66
N GLY A 96 -7.09 -2.78 -15.08
CA GLY A 96 -8.40 -3.45 -15.12
C GLY A 96 -9.06 -3.76 -13.76
N LEU A 97 -8.45 -3.33 -12.65
CA LEU A 97 -8.97 -3.47 -11.28
C LEU A 97 -8.76 -2.18 -10.51
N GLY A 98 -9.49 -1.95 -9.43
CA GLY A 98 -9.20 -0.92 -8.44
C GLY A 98 -8.44 -1.49 -7.23
N LEU A 99 -8.05 -0.63 -6.30
CA LEU A 99 -7.42 -1.01 -5.03
C LEU A 99 -8.06 -0.22 -3.89
N CYS A 100 -8.40 -0.90 -2.80
CA CYS A 100 -8.63 -0.28 -1.51
C CYS A 100 -7.44 -0.59 -0.58
N LEU A 101 -6.83 0.45 -0.03
CA LEU A 101 -5.88 0.36 1.06
C LEU A 101 -6.64 0.49 2.38
N ASP A 102 -6.68 -0.59 3.16
CA ASP A 102 -7.31 -0.61 4.49
C ASP A 102 -6.21 -0.51 5.55
N ALA A 103 -6.15 0.62 6.24
CA ALA A 103 -5.19 0.88 7.31
C ALA A 103 -5.80 0.58 8.69
N PRO A 104 -4.98 0.19 9.68
CA PRO A 104 -5.46 -0.04 11.03
C PRO A 104 -6.00 1.26 11.63
N THR A 105 -7.10 1.15 12.37
CA THR A 105 -7.62 2.22 13.21
C THR A 105 -7.00 2.15 14.60
N GLY A 106 -7.08 3.25 15.35
CA GLY A 106 -6.52 3.36 16.69
C GLY A 106 -6.19 4.80 17.03
N ASP A 107 -5.90 5.06 18.30
CA ASP A 107 -5.61 6.41 18.79
C ASP A 107 -4.56 7.12 17.92
N TYR A 108 -4.91 8.32 17.46
CA TYR A 108 -4.07 9.17 16.61
C TYR A 108 -3.74 8.61 15.23
N ASN A 109 -4.31 7.47 14.82
CA ASN A 109 -4.26 7.03 13.42
C ASN A 109 -5.22 7.88 12.60
N TYR A 110 -4.69 8.57 11.58
CA TYR A 110 -5.49 9.39 10.68
C TYR A 110 -4.97 9.36 9.25
N ALA A 111 -5.83 9.78 8.33
CA ALA A 111 -5.44 10.14 6.98
C ALA A 111 -6.07 11.48 6.62
N ARG A 112 -5.34 12.32 5.87
CA ARG A 112 -5.84 13.63 5.43
C ARG A 112 -5.27 14.02 4.06
N PRO A 113 -5.98 14.84 3.28
CA PRO A 113 -5.40 15.49 2.11
C PRO A 113 -4.17 16.33 2.50
N ALA A 114 -3.12 16.27 1.69
CA ALA A 114 -1.84 16.95 1.92
C ALA A 114 -1.35 17.76 0.71
N GLY A 115 -2.26 18.05 -0.23
CA GLY A 115 -1.97 18.75 -1.49
C GLY A 115 -2.67 18.06 -2.66
N ALA A 116 -2.53 18.63 -3.86
CA ALA A 116 -3.14 18.07 -5.07
C ALA A 116 -2.61 16.65 -5.34
N GLY A 117 -3.50 15.66 -5.28
CA GLY A 117 -3.16 14.26 -5.51
C GLY A 117 -2.29 13.61 -4.43
N CYS A 118 -2.20 14.22 -3.24
CA CYS A 118 -1.40 13.71 -2.12
C CYS A 118 -2.24 13.56 -0.85
N TRP A 119 -1.99 12.47 -0.11
CA TRP A 119 -2.64 12.19 1.17
C TRP A 119 -1.61 11.73 2.19
N GLU A 120 -1.65 12.35 3.37
CA GLU A 120 -0.83 11.95 4.50
C GLU A 120 -1.57 10.89 5.30
N PHE A 121 -0.89 9.80 5.64
CA PHE A 121 -1.32 8.79 6.58
C PHE A 121 -0.38 8.83 7.78
N ASN A 122 -0.94 9.10 8.95
CA ASN A 122 -0.24 8.96 10.22
C ASN A 122 -0.76 7.72 10.92
N LEU A 123 0.09 6.71 11.06
CA LEU A 123 -0.25 5.44 11.70
C LEU A 123 0.55 5.33 13.00
N ALA A 124 0.16 6.15 13.99
CA ALA A 124 0.82 6.28 15.27
C ALA A 124 0.95 4.94 16.03
N SER A 125 -0.04 4.05 15.87
CA SER A 125 -0.01 2.72 16.49
C SER A 125 1.15 1.84 15.98
N GLN A 126 1.52 2.03 14.71
CA GLN A 126 2.65 1.39 14.03
C GLN A 126 3.91 2.26 14.03
N ASN A 127 3.85 3.46 14.62
CA ASN A 127 4.92 4.45 14.66
C ASN A 127 5.50 4.76 13.27
N ILE A 128 4.62 4.98 12.29
CA ILE A 128 5.01 5.21 10.89
C ILE A 128 4.09 6.20 10.21
N GLN A 129 4.64 6.96 9.27
CA GLN A 129 3.90 7.90 8.44
C GLN A 129 4.16 7.66 6.97
N PHE A 130 3.14 7.85 6.13
CA PHE A 130 3.23 7.75 4.68
C PHE A 130 2.65 8.97 4.00
N MET A 131 3.33 9.43 2.96
CA MET A 131 2.73 10.28 1.94
C MET A 131 2.33 9.38 0.77
N LEU A 132 1.02 9.26 0.54
CA LEU A 132 0.47 8.64 -0.65
C LEU A 132 0.37 9.70 -1.75
N ARG A 133 0.87 9.38 -2.94
CA ARG A 133 0.70 10.22 -4.13
C ARG A 133 0.04 9.42 -5.25
N VAL A 134 -1.00 9.97 -5.86
CA VAL A 134 -1.60 9.41 -7.08
C VAL A 134 -0.87 9.97 -8.30
N ARG A 135 -0.41 9.08 -9.19
CA ARG A 135 0.24 9.43 -10.47
C ARG A 135 -0.72 9.35 -11.64
N SER A 136 -1.64 8.38 -11.61
CA SER A 136 -2.71 8.20 -12.58
C SER A 136 -3.87 7.45 -11.93
N GLY A 137 -5.07 7.50 -12.53
CA GLY A 137 -6.29 7.03 -11.89
C GLY A 137 -6.98 8.07 -11.00
N CYS A 138 -8.04 7.64 -10.32
CA CYS A 138 -8.84 8.49 -9.43
C CYS A 138 -8.79 7.95 -8.00
N GLY A 139 -8.22 8.74 -7.09
CA GLY A 139 -8.08 8.40 -5.67
C GLY A 139 -9.12 9.08 -4.80
N VAL A 140 -9.73 8.34 -3.88
CA VAL A 140 -10.70 8.83 -2.92
C VAL A 140 -10.31 8.35 -1.52
N LEU A 141 -10.19 9.30 -0.58
CA LEU A 141 -9.96 8.98 0.82
C LEU A 141 -11.29 8.83 1.55
N ASP A 142 -11.44 7.74 2.30
CA ASP A 142 -12.50 7.53 3.25
C ASP A 142 -11.91 7.34 4.66
N ALA A 143 -11.90 8.42 5.43
CA ALA A 143 -11.38 8.44 6.79
C ALA A 143 -12.21 9.37 7.71
N PRO A 144 -13.46 9.00 8.07
CA PRO A 144 -14.28 9.81 8.97
C PRO A 144 -13.62 9.89 10.36
N TRP A 145 -13.37 11.11 10.82
CA TRP A 145 -12.75 11.38 12.11
C TRP A 145 -13.80 11.44 13.22
N GLU A 146 -13.64 10.61 14.26
CA GLU A 146 -14.49 10.62 15.45
C GLU A 146 -13.62 10.76 16.72
N GLU A 147 -13.76 11.91 17.39
CA GLU A 147 -13.03 12.33 18.60
C GLU A 147 -11.50 12.25 18.51
N LYS A 148 -10.94 11.03 18.63
CA LYS A 148 -9.51 10.75 18.81
C LYS A 148 -8.90 9.89 17.70
N ALA A 149 -9.71 9.33 16.82
CA ALA A 149 -9.26 8.44 15.74
C ALA A 149 -10.25 8.44 14.57
N ALA A 150 -9.79 7.97 13.40
CA ALA A 150 -10.71 7.64 12.33
C ALA A 150 -11.36 6.26 12.57
N VAL A 151 -12.68 6.15 12.35
CA VAL A 151 -13.44 4.88 12.49
C VAL A 151 -13.08 3.87 11.40
N ARG A 152 -12.60 4.39 10.27
CA ARG A 152 -12.02 3.65 9.15
C ARG A 152 -10.89 4.50 8.57
N VAL A 153 -9.85 3.86 8.05
CA VAL A 153 -8.84 4.54 7.23
C VAL A 153 -8.72 3.76 5.93
N GLY A 154 -9.55 4.13 4.96
CA GLY A 154 -9.61 3.53 3.64
C GLY A 154 -9.13 4.50 2.57
N PHE A 155 -8.31 4.04 1.63
CA PHE A 155 -8.02 4.79 0.41
C PHE A 155 -8.34 3.95 -0.81
N GLU A 156 -9.28 4.42 -1.62
CA GLU A 156 -9.70 3.74 -2.84
C GLU A 156 -9.05 4.39 -4.04
N ILE A 157 -8.54 3.59 -4.97
CA ILE A 157 -8.10 4.05 -6.28
C ILE A 157 -8.76 3.23 -7.39
N ALA A 158 -9.33 3.96 -8.35
CA ALA A 158 -9.94 3.41 -9.55
C ALA A 158 -9.08 3.69 -10.79
N PRO A 159 -9.12 2.81 -11.81
CA PRO A 159 -8.52 3.07 -13.11
C PRO A 159 -9.01 4.36 -13.76
N ASP A 160 -8.14 5.04 -14.51
CA ASP A 160 -8.52 6.11 -15.42
C ASP A 160 -9.08 5.55 -16.75
N GLU A 161 -9.29 6.44 -17.73
CA GLU A 161 -9.81 6.10 -19.06
C GLU A 161 -8.93 5.10 -19.84
N THR A 162 -7.64 4.99 -19.51
CA THR A 162 -6.72 4.01 -20.10
C THR A 162 -6.87 2.61 -19.48
N GLY A 163 -7.70 2.49 -18.44
CA GLY A 163 -7.90 1.27 -17.67
C GLY A 163 -6.75 0.96 -16.71
N GLY A 164 -5.88 1.94 -16.42
CA GLY A 164 -4.77 1.82 -15.48
C GLY A 164 -4.82 2.85 -14.35
N TRP A 165 -4.02 2.62 -13.31
CA TRP A 165 -3.76 3.59 -12.25
C TRP A 165 -2.40 3.35 -11.64
N GLU A 166 -1.88 4.35 -10.94
CA GLU A 166 -0.63 4.22 -10.21
C GLU A 166 -0.57 5.13 -8.98
N ILE A 167 -0.05 4.57 -7.88
CA ILE A 167 0.28 5.32 -6.66
C ILE A 167 1.74 5.12 -6.23
N GLU A 168 2.23 6.08 -5.46
CA GLU A 168 3.46 6.00 -4.68
C GLU A 168 3.14 6.09 -3.19
N LEU A 169 3.79 5.27 -2.37
CA LEU A 169 3.77 5.36 -0.91
C LEU A 169 5.18 5.72 -0.44
N HIS A 170 5.32 6.88 0.19
CA HIS A 170 6.59 7.40 0.71
C HIS A 170 6.58 7.38 2.22
N GLU A 171 7.39 6.52 2.83
CA GLU A 171 7.64 6.56 4.27
C GLU A 171 8.44 7.82 4.63
N PHE A 172 8.00 8.55 5.66
CA PHE A 172 8.72 9.70 6.21
C PHE A 172 8.60 9.77 7.74
N VAL A 173 9.45 10.58 8.38
CA VAL A 173 9.53 10.71 9.85
C VAL A 173 9.09 12.09 10.34
N ALA A 174 9.56 13.16 9.70
CA ALA A 174 9.15 14.52 10.02
C ALA A 174 9.39 15.40 8.80
N GLY A 175 8.36 16.18 8.41
CA GLY A 175 8.43 17.07 7.25
C GLY A 175 8.67 16.32 5.95
N TRP A 176 7.58 15.89 5.30
CA TRP A 176 7.70 15.26 3.99
C TRP A 176 8.22 16.28 2.96
N LYS A 177 9.21 15.85 2.16
CA LYS A 177 9.70 16.59 0.99
C LYS A 177 9.49 15.73 -0.25
N PRO A 178 8.93 16.27 -1.34
CA PRO A 178 8.82 15.54 -2.60
C PRO A 178 10.20 15.05 -3.03
N THR A 179 10.30 13.78 -3.42
CA THR A 179 11.50 13.27 -4.08
C THR A 179 11.36 13.59 -5.57
N PRO A 180 12.12 14.54 -6.14
CA PRO A 180 11.88 15.01 -7.50
C PRO A 180 12.15 13.96 -8.59
N ASN A 181 12.94 12.92 -8.29
CA ASN A 181 13.41 11.93 -9.27
C ASN A 181 13.11 10.47 -8.84
N VAL A 182 11.85 10.15 -8.56
CA VAL A 182 11.46 8.74 -8.43
C VAL A 182 11.54 8.11 -9.82
N ARG A 183 12.45 7.13 -9.99
CA ARG A 183 12.64 6.36 -11.23
C ARG A 183 11.32 5.78 -11.73
N ASP A 184 11.17 5.67 -13.04
CA ASP A 184 10.04 5.02 -13.69
C ASP A 184 9.79 3.60 -13.16
N PHE A 185 8.52 3.16 -13.23
CA PHE A 185 8.09 1.90 -12.62
C PHE A 185 8.91 0.73 -13.18
N ASP A 186 9.01 0.64 -14.50
CA ASP A 186 9.72 -0.45 -15.19
C ASP A 186 11.24 -0.38 -14.98
N ALA A 187 11.80 0.79 -14.63
CA ALA A 187 13.22 0.93 -14.23
C ALA A 187 13.50 0.45 -12.79
N CYS A 188 12.46 0.07 -12.04
CA CYS A 188 12.56 -0.47 -10.68
C CYS A 188 12.41 -2.00 -10.61
N VAL A 189 12.00 -2.64 -11.72
CA VAL A 189 11.83 -4.10 -11.86
C VAL A 189 13.16 -4.78 -12.16
#